data_AF-A0A183KZ00-F1
#
_entry.id   AF-A0A183KZ00-F1
#
_cell.length_a   1.000
_cell.length_b   1.000
_cell.length_c   1.000
_cell.angle_alpha   90.00
_cell.angle_beta   90.00
_cell.angle_gamma   90.00
#
_symmetry.space_group_name_H-M   'P 1'
#
loop_
_entity.id
_entity.type
_entity.pdbx_description
1 polymer ?
#
loop_
_entity_poly.entity_id
_entity_poly.type
_entity_poly.pdbx_seq_one_letter_code
_entity_poly.pdbx_strand_id
1 'polypeptide(L)'
;MSEFDLTKKISSFLDKHLTLPLLEYISVKNIYDEKSILKTKWEVLLGTSMVDYAADTYRSIYETEPPKGLLDKREKVLESIQETEVKLKPVKVIFSQETMKEVAQCKNAKDLLTSLETKYNFKTEMLNDMFDAARVFYDAGNYNLSSEYLKIVRQLVTPGTQRHLDASWGRLASEILVQNWDEALEDLEKLKDAIDCQNEDRVSIVSLFCIMFKNTLSNFCL
;
A
#
# COMPACT_ATOMS: atom_id res chain seq x y z
N MET A 1 31.16 3.63 10.59
CA MET A 1 30.05 3.50 9.62
C MET A 1 30.46 2.44 8.62
N SER A 2 29.60 1.47 8.34
CA SER A 2 29.87 0.46 7.31
C SER A 2 29.98 1.12 5.95
N GLU A 3 31.15 1.00 5.32
CA GLU A 3 31.51 1.65 4.05
C GLU A 3 30.59 1.27 2.88
N PHE A 4 29.93 0.11 2.98
CA PHE A 4 29.08 -0.48 1.94
C PHE A 4 27.58 -0.47 2.27
N ASP A 5 27.14 0.24 3.31
CA ASP A 5 25.71 0.33 3.63
C ASP A 5 24.98 1.28 2.68
N LEU A 6 24.10 0.72 1.85
CA LEU A 6 23.27 1.44 0.90
C LEU A 6 21.88 1.79 1.44
N THR A 7 21.53 1.39 2.66
CA THR A 7 20.17 1.56 3.22
C THR A 7 19.74 3.02 3.19
N LYS A 8 20.63 3.95 3.56
CA LYS A 8 20.34 5.39 3.52
C LYS A 8 20.03 5.90 2.10
N LYS A 9 20.68 5.34 1.07
CA LYS A 9 20.46 5.71 -0.32
C LYS A 9 19.18 5.07 -0.88
N ILE A 10 18.91 3.83 -0.52
CA ILE A 10 17.74 3.08 -1.01
C ILE A 10 16.46 3.58 -0.33
N SER A 11 16.49 3.88 0.97
CA SER A 11 15.32 4.34 1.74
C SER A 11 14.66 5.61 1.20
N SER A 12 15.40 6.49 0.50
CA SER A 12 14.79 7.67 -0.14
C SER A 12 13.90 7.36 -1.34
N PHE A 13 13.99 6.14 -1.88
CA PHE A 13 13.21 5.63 -3.00
C PHE A 13 12.21 4.55 -2.58
N LEU A 14 12.01 4.34 -1.29
CA LEU A 14 11.05 3.38 -0.75
C LEU A 14 10.00 4.11 0.07
N ASP A 15 8.83 3.48 0.18
CA ASP A 15 7.81 3.94 1.11
C ASP A 15 8.19 3.56 2.56
N LYS A 16 7.48 4.16 3.53
CA LYS A 16 7.76 3.96 4.95
C LYS A 16 7.65 2.49 5.37
N HIS A 17 6.69 1.74 4.82
CA HIS A 17 6.49 0.34 5.18
C HIS A 17 7.63 -0.54 4.64
N LEU A 18 8.07 -0.35 3.39
CA LEU A 18 9.21 -1.10 2.83
C LEU A 18 10.57 -0.76 3.49
N THR A 19 10.68 0.39 4.17
CA THR A 19 11.90 0.68 4.96
C THR A 19 12.00 -0.11 6.25
N LEU A 20 10.88 -0.58 6.82
CA LEU A 20 10.89 -1.30 8.10
C LEU A 20 11.65 -2.64 8.05
N PRO A 21 11.44 -3.52 7.06
CA PRO A 21 12.24 -4.75 6.92
C PRO A 21 13.74 -4.47 6.79
N LEU A 22 14.14 -3.38 6.13
CA LEU A 22 15.54 -2.99 6.01
C LEU A 22 16.13 -2.61 7.37
N LEU A 23 15.38 -1.84 8.17
CA LEU A 23 15.80 -1.45 9.53
C LEU A 23 15.88 -2.66 10.46
N GLU A 24 14.94 -3.61 10.35
CA GLU A 24 14.97 -4.87 11.11
C GLU A 24 16.21 -5.71 10.76
N TYR A 25 16.54 -5.83 9.48
CA TYR A 25 17.74 -6.54 9.04
C TYR A 25 19.03 -5.91 9.60
N ILE A 26 19.13 -4.58 9.57
CA ILE A 26 20.28 -3.86 10.12
C ILE A 26 20.39 -4.05 11.63
N SER A 27 19.25 -4.06 12.34
CA SER A 27 19.18 -4.36 13.76
C SER A 27 19.76 -5.75 14.07
N VAL A 28 19.37 -6.78 13.29
CA VAL A 28 19.89 -8.15 13.47
C VAL A 28 21.39 -8.24 13.16
N LYS A 29 21.88 -7.48 12.18
CA LYS A 29 23.30 -7.47 11.82
C LYS A 29 24.18 -6.75 12.83
N ASN A 30 23.61 -5.98 13.77
CA ASN A 30 24.34 -5.25 14.81
C ASN A 30 25.50 -4.38 14.26
N ILE A 31 25.30 -3.78 13.09
CA ILE A 31 26.30 -2.91 12.44
C ILE A 31 26.32 -1.52 13.09
N TYR A 32 25.19 -1.12 13.68
CA TYR A 32 24.96 0.16 14.32
C TYR A 32 24.49 -0.04 15.77
N ASP A 33 24.52 1.04 16.54
CA ASP A 33 23.97 1.05 17.90
C ASP A 33 22.47 0.71 17.88
N GLU A 34 22.08 -0.27 18.70
CA GLU A 34 20.73 -0.79 18.77
C GLU A 34 19.70 0.30 19.12
N LYS A 35 20.03 1.18 20.07
CA LYS A 35 19.12 2.27 20.47
C LYS A 35 18.91 3.28 19.36
N SER A 36 19.97 3.59 18.60
CA SER A 36 19.87 4.48 17.43
C SER A 36 18.97 3.89 16.34
N ILE A 37 19.07 2.59 16.07
CA ILE A 37 18.23 1.91 15.07
C ILE A 37 16.78 1.83 15.55
N LEU A 38 16.55 1.45 16.81
CA LEU A 38 15.20 1.41 17.40
C LEU A 38 14.54 2.79 17.37
N LYS A 39 15.28 3.86 17.68
CA LYS A 39 14.76 5.23 17.59
C LYS A 39 14.37 5.60 16.16
N THR A 40 15.20 5.27 15.17
CA THR A 40 14.90 5.52 13.75
C THR A 40 13.66 4.74 13.32
N LYS A 41 13.55 3.47 13.72
CA LYS A 41 12.39 2.62 13.47
C LYS A 41 11.12 3.23 14.07
N TRP A 42 11.19 3.72 15.31
CA TRP A 42 10.08 4.40 15.96
C TRP A 42 9.65 5.66 15.20
N GLU A 43 10.59 6.49 14.73
CA GLU A 43 10.30 7.69 13.92
C GLU A 43 9.57 7.34 12.60
N VAL A 44 9.97 6.25 11.93
CA VAL A 44 9.27 5.76 10.74
C VAL A 44 7.86 5.30 11.08
N LEU A 45 7.69 4.53 12.16
CA LEU A 45 6.39 4.03 12.63
C LEU A 45 5.43 5.13 13.07
N LEU A 46 5.93 6.24 13.61
CA LEU A 46 5.09 7.40 13.93
C LEU A 46 4.43 8.00 12.68
N GLY A 47 5.09 7.85 11.52
CA GLY A 47 4.60 8.25 10.22
C GLY A 47 3.61 7.27 9.57
N THR A 48 3.28 6.14 10.20
CA THR A 48 2.30 5.14 9.73
C THR A 48 1.17 4.97 10.76
N SER A 49 0.18 4.14 10.45
CA SER A 49 -0.93 3.79 11.36
C SER A 49 -0.71 2.46 12.10
N MET A 50 0.50 1.90 12.07
CA MET A 50 0.91 0.72 12.84
C MET A 50 1.20 1.07 14.30
N VAL A 51 0.17 1.55 15.01
CA VAL A 51 0.29 2.16 16.34
C VAL A 51 0.76 1.17 17.39
N ASP A 52 0.29 -0.07 17.36
CA ASP A 52 0.73 -1.12 18.29
C ASP A 52 2.21 -1.41 18.10
N TYR A 53 2.70 -1.45 16.85
CA TYR A 53 4.11 -1.66 16.57
C TYR A 53 4.98 -0.47 17.05
N ALA A 54 4.48 0.75 16.87
CA ALA A 54 5.13 1.95 17.40
C ALA A 54 5.20 1.92 18.94
N ALA A 55 4.14 1.44 19.60
CA ALA A 55 4.06 1.33 21.05
C ALA A 55 5.05 0.30 21.59
N ASP A 56 5.14 -0.87 20.95
CA ASP A 56 6.07 -1.91 21.35
C ASP A 56 7.53 -1.47 21.14
N THR A 57 7.82 -0.80 20.01
CA THR A 57 9.15 -0.23 19.77
C THR A 57 9.51 0.83 20.82
N TYR A 58 8.55 1.67 21.24
CA TYR A 58 8.77 2.65 22.31
C TYR A 58 9.10 1.99 23.64
N ARG A 59 8.36 0.93 24.02
CA ARG A 59 8.61 0.14 25.23
C ARG A 59 10.00 -0.48 25.20
N SER A 60 10.46 -0.99 24.05
CA SER A 60 11.81 -1.53 23.90
C SER A 60 12.92 -0.48 24.08
N ILE A 61 12.66 0.80 23.78
CA ILE A 61 13.66 1.87 23.90
C ILE A 61 13.75 2.41 25.33
N TYR A 62 12.59 2.69 25.94
CA TYR A 62 12.50 3.43 27.20
C TYR A 62 12.09 2.59 28.40
N GLU A 63 11.65 1.35 28.21
CA GLU A 63 11.11 0.46 29.26
C GLU A 63 9.94 1.11 30.04
N THR A 64 9.23 2.05 29.40
CA THR A 64 8.10 2.79 29.98
C THR A 64 6.87 2.68 29.08
N GLU A 65 5.69 2.96 29.64
CA GLU A 65 4.46 3.04 28.87
C GLU A 65 4.52 4.15 27.81
N PRO A 66 3.93 3.91 26.62
CA PRO A 66 3.91 4.87 25.54
C PRO A 66 3.09 6.12 25.90
N PRO A 67 3.40 7.27 25.28
CA PRO A 67 2.70 8.52 25.54
C PRO A 67 1.22 8.43 25.19
N LYS A 68 0.36 9.14 25.94
CA LYS A 68 -1.10 9.15 25.74
C LYS A 68 -1.51 9.48 24.30
N GLY A 69 -0.78 10.36 23.61
CA GLY A 69 -1.07 10.68 22.21
C GLY A 69 -1.01 9.48 21.26
N LEU A 70 -0.24 8.42 21.59
CA LEU A 70 -0.21 7.18 20.83
C LEU A 70 -1.48 6.35 21.09
N LEU A 71 -2.01 6.35 22.31
CA LEU A 71 -3.29 5.70 22.65
C LEU A 71 -4.45 6.38 21.92
N ASP A 72 -4.48 7.72 21.90
CA ASP A 72 -5.51 8.47 21.16
C ASP A 72 -5.44 8.18 19.66
N LYS A 73 -4.23 8.04 19.10
CA LYS A 73 -4.03 7.65 17.70
C LYS A 73 -4.54 6.24 17.43
N ARG A 74 -4.33 5.30 18.37
CA ARG A 74 -4.80 3.92 18.28
C ARG A 74 -6.32 3.86 18.14
N GLU A 75 -7.05 4.61 18.99
CA GLU A 75 -8.52 4.65 18.94
C GLU A 75 -9.02 5.16 17.58
N LYS A 76 -8.42 6.24 17.05
CA LYS A 76 -8.78 6.78 15.73
C LYS A 76 -8.53 5.81 14.58
N VAL A 77 -7.42 5.08 14.62
CA VAL A 77 -7.10 4.07 13.60
C VAL A 77 -8.12 2.93 13.65
N LEU A 78 -8.47 2.46 14.85
CA LEU A 78 -9.49 1.42 15.01
C LEU A 78 -10.87 1.87 14.53
N GLU A 79 -11.26 3.11 14.84
CA GLU A 79 -12.50 3.72 14.33
C GLU A 79 -12.50 3.78 12.81
N SER A 80 -11.42 4.28 12.20
CA SER A 80 -11.28 4.35 10.73
C SER A 80 -11.37 2.97 10.06
N ILE A 81 -10.76 1.94 10.64
CA ILE A 81 -10.88 0.56 10.14
C ILE A 81 -12.33 0.07 10.23
N GLN A 82 -13.01 0.28 11.36
CA GLN A 82 -14.40 -0.16 11.56
C GLN A 82 -15.37 0.56 10.59
N GLU A 83 -15.23 1.87 10.42
CA GLU A 83 -16.04 2.63 9.45
C GLU A 83 -15.84 2.10 8.02
N THR A 84 -14.58 1.85 7.66
CA THR A 84 -14.19 1.31 6.36
C THR A 84 -14.79 -0.08 6.14
N GLU A 85 -14.72 -0.96 7.13
CA GLU A 85 -15.33 -2.29 7.06
C GLU A 85 -16.84 -2.24 6.88
N VAL A 86 -17.53 -1.30 7.55
CA VAL A 86 -18.98 -1.11 7.40
C VAL A 86 -19.33 -0.65 5.98
N LYS A 87 -18.59 0.32 5.42
CA LYS A 87 -18.78 0.79 4.03
C LYS A 87 -18.56 -0.32 3.01
N LEU A 88 -17.62 -1.24 3.29
CA LEU A 88 -17.28 -2.33 2.39
C LEU A 88 -18.15 -3.59 2.54
N LYS A 89 -19.06 -3.68 3.52
CA LYS A 89 -20.02 -4.79 3.64
C LYS A 89 -20.77 -5.09 2.33
N PRO A 90 -21.40 -4.11 1.66
CA PRO A 90 -22.08 -4.36 0.38
C PRO A 90 -21.10 -4.81 -0.72
N VAL A 91 -19.88 -4.27 -0.75
CA VAL A 91 -18.83 -4.65 -1.71
C VAL A 91 -18.44 -6.12 -1.54
N LYS A 92 -18.22 -6.58 -0.29
CA LYS A 92 -17.88 -7.98 0.01
C LYS A 92 -18.96 -8.96 -0.43
N VAL A 93 -20.23 -8.57 -0.37
CA VAL A 93 -21.36 -9.40 -0.84
C VAL A 93 -21.36 -9.48 -2.37
N ILE A 94 -21.05 -8.39 -3.05
CA ILE A 94 -20.99 -8.33 -4.52
C ILE A 94 -19.82 -9.16 -5.05
N PHE A 95 -18.61 -9.02 -4.47
CA PHE A 95 -17.41 -9.75 -4.88
C PHE A 95 -17.28 -11.13 -4.20
N SER A 96 -18.34 -11.93 -4.28
CA SER A 96 -18.32 -13.34 -3.87
C SER A 96 -17.42 -14.20 -4.79
N GLN A 97 -17.11 -15.44 -4.38
CA GLN A 97 -16.27 -16.35 -5.16
C GLN A 97 -16.73 -16.56 -6.62
N GLU A 98 -18.03 -16.44 -6.89
CA GLU A 98 -18.59 -16.56 -8.23
C GLU A 98 -18.29 -15.31 -9.07
N THR A 99 -18.53 -14.13 -8.51
CA THR A 99 -18.26 -12.85 -9.18
C THR A 99 -16.77 -12.64 -9.43
N MET A 100 -15.90 -13.12 -8.52
CA MET A 100 -14.44 -13.07 -8.69
C MET A 100 -13.97 -13.91 -9.89
N LYS A 101 -14.65 -15.02 -10.21
CA LYS A 101 -14.36 -15.81 -11.42
C LYS A 101 -14.80 -15.08 -12.68
N GLU A 102 -15.96 -14.42 -12.66
CA GLU A 102 -16.42 -13.59 -13.78
C GLU A 102 -15.44 -12.42 -14.04
N VAL A 103 -15.01 -11.74 -12.97
CA VAL A 103 -14.02 -10.66 -13.01
C VAL A 103 -12.69 -11.13 -13.57
N ALA A 104 -12.22 -12.33 -13.20
CA ALA A 104 -10.97 -12.90 -13.72
C ALA A 104 -11.04 -13.30 -15.20
N GLN A 105 -12.24 -13.64 -15.71
CA GLN A 105 -12.45 -14.07 -17.10
C GLN A 105 -12.64 -12.90 -18.07
N CYS A 106 -13.13 -11.75 -17.58
CA CYS A 106 -13.32 -10.56 -18.38
C CYS A 106 -11.99 -9.83 -18.63
N LYS A 107 -11.57 -9.79 -19.89
CA LYS A 107 -10.37 -9.04 -20.33
C LYS A 107 -10.60 -7.53 -20.45
N ASN A 108 -11.86 -7.10 -20.61
CA ASN A 108 -12.22 -5.71 -20.81
C ASN A 108 -12.86 -5.09 -19.56
N ALA A 109 -12.19 -4.10 -18.97
CA ALA A 109 -12.66 -3.39 -17.77
C ALA A 109 -14.03 -2.69 -17.97
N LYS A 110 -14.30 -2.17 -19.18
CA LYS A 110 -15.56 -1.46 -19.50
C LYS A 110 -16.76 -2.40 -19.55
N ASP A 111 -16.59 -3.57 -20.14
CA ASP A 111 -17.65 -4.59 -20.23
C ASP A 111 -17.94 -5.20 -18.85
N LEU A 112 -16.88 -5.37 -18.05
CA LEU A 112 -16.99 -5.82 -16.66
C LEU A 112 -17.76 -4.80 -15.80
N LEU A 113 -17.40 -3.52 -15.86
CA LEU A 113 -18.11 -2.46 -15.13
C LEU A 113 -19.59 -2.40 -15.53
N THR A 114 -19.90 -2.45 -16.83
CA THR A 114 -21.29 -2.44 -17.32
C THR A 114 -22.06 -3.67 -16.82
N SER A 115 -21.42 -4.84 -16.77
CA SER A 115 -22.02 -6.07 -16.25
C SER A 115 -22.28 -5.99 -14.74
N LEU A 116 -21.35 -5.39 -13.98
CA LEU A 116 -21.49 -5.18 -12.54
C LEU A 116 -22.53 -4.10 -12.20
N GLU A 117 -22.62 -3.04 -13.01
CA GLU A 117 -23.67 -2.02 -12.94
C GLU A 117 -25.05 -2.66 -13.15
N THR A 118 -25.17 -3.52 -14.17
CA THR A 118 -26.46 -4.15 -14.53
C THR A 118 -26.89 -5.23 -13.53
N LYS A 119 -25.96 -6.08 -13.06
CA LYS A 119 -26.27 -7.20 -12.16
C LYS A 119 -26.36 -6.79 -10.69
N TYR A 120 -25.51 -5.86 -10.26
CA TYR A 120 -25.30 -5.57 -8.83
C TYR A 120 -25.47 -4.09 -8.47
N ASN A 121 -25.87 -3.23 -9.43
CA ASN A 121 -25.98 -1.79 -9.23
C ASN A 121 -24.67 -1.17 -8.69
N PHE A 122 -23.53 -1.71 -9.14
CA PHE A 122 -22.20 -1.27 -8.73
C PHE A 122 -21.96 0.17 -9.17
N LYS A 123 -21.56 1.05 -8.24
CA LYS A 123 -21.30 2.46 -8.53
C LYS A 123 -19.81 2.75 -8.52
N THR A 124 -19.40 3.76 -9.29
CA THR A 124 -18.02 4.30 -9.25
C THR A 124 -17.63 4.81 -7.86
N GLU A 125 -18.60 5.23 -7.04
CA GLU A 125 -18.37 5.59 -5.63
C GLU A 125 -17.83 4.41 -4.81
N MET A 126 -18.37 3.21 -5.02
CA MET A 126 -17.91 2.00 -4.31
C MET A 126 -16.47 1.63 -4.69
N LEU A 127 -16.06 1.94 -5.93
CA LEU A 127 -14.68 1.76 -6.37
C LEU A 127 -13.72 2.72 -5.67
N ASN A 128 -14.15 3.97 -5.42
CA ASN A 128 -13.37 4.93 -4.63
C ASN A 128 -13.27 4.45 -3.18
N ASP A 129 -14.38 4.00 -2.59
CA ASP A 129 -14.40 3.47 -1.23
C ASP A 129 -13.47 2.26 -1.07
N MET A 130 -13.38 1.39 -2.08
CA MET A 130 -12.43 0.26 -2.08
C MET A 130 -10.97 0.72 -2.12
N PHE A 131 -10.67 1.76 -2.89
CA PHE A 131 -9.32 2.30 -2.97
C PHE A 131 -8.91 2.98 -1.66
N ASP A 132 -9.79 3.79 -1.08
CA ASP A 132 -9.57 4.44 0.21
C ASP A 132 -9.46 3.41 1.34
N ALA A 133 -10.25 2.33 1.27
CA ALA A 133 -10.14 1.22 2.20
C ALA A 133 -8.80 0.50 2.11
N ALA A 134 -8.32 0.22 0.89
CA ALA A 134 -7.04 -0.43 0.69
C ALA A 134 -5.89 0.37 1.34
N ARG A 135 -5.94 1.69 1.21
CA ARG A 135 -5.02 2.61 1.89
C ARG A 135 -5.08 2.51 3.41
N VAL A 136 -6.28 2.55 4.00
CA VAL A 136 -6.45 2.40 5.46
C VAL A 136 -5.87 1.07 5.93
N PHE A 137 -6.13 -0.02 5.21
CA PHE A 137 -5.55 -1.33 5.53
C PHE A 137 -4.03 -1.37 5.37
N TYR A 138 -3.48 -0.76 4.31
CA TYR A 138 -2.05 -0.66 4.09
C TYR A 138 -1.36 0.10 5.23
N ASP A 139 -1.86 1.28 5.58
CA ASP A 139 -1.30 2.12 6.64
C ASP A 139 -1.39 1.45 8.02
N ALA A 140 -2.42 0.63 8.25
CA ALA A 140 -2.58 -0.19 9.46
C ALA A 140 -1.71 -1.45 9.47
N GLY A 141 -1.05 -1.79 8.36
CA GLY A 141 -0.18 -2.97 8.23
C GLY A 141 -0.89 -4.25 7.78
N ASN A 142 -2.15 -4.18 7.35
CA ASN A 142 -2.88 -5.31 6.77
C ASN A 142 -2.70 -5.37 5.25
N TYR A 143 -1.51 -5.82 4.83
CA TYR A 143 -1.11 -5.86 3.43
C TYR A 143 -1.89 -6.88 2.59
N ASN A 144 -2.37 -7.97 3.20
CA ASN A 144 -3.19 -8.98 2.50
C ASN A 144 -4.51 -8.39 2.00
N LEU A 145 -5.27 -7.76 2.90
CA LEU A 145 -6.54 -7.11 2.52
C LEU A 145 -6.30 -5.96 1.54
N SER A 146 -5.27 -5.15 1.78
CA SER A 146 -4.86 -4.09 0.85
C SER A 146 -4.65 -4.64 -0.56
N SER A 147 -3.85 -5.71 -0.71
CA SER A 147 -3.59 -6.30 -2.03
C SER A 147 -4.86 -6.84 -2.71
N GLU A 148 -5.73 -7.54 -1.97
CA GLU A 148 -6.98 -8.07 -2.50
C GLU A 148 -7.90 -6.96 -3.05
N TYR A 149 -8.06 -5.87 -2.31
CA TYR A 149 -8.85 -4.73 -2.76
C TYR A 149 -8.22 -4.04 -3.96
N LEU A 150 -6.90 -3.81 -3.95
CA LEU A 150 -6.20 -3.17 -5.07
C LEU A 150 -6.21 -4.04 -6.33
N LYS A 151 -6.22 -5.37 -6.20
CA LYS A 151 -6.36 -6.31 -7.32
C LYS A 151 -7.68 -6.05 -8.07
N ILE A 152 -8.77 -5.95 -7.32
CA ILE A 152 -10.11 -5.68 -7.87
C ILE A 152 -10.17 -4.27 -8.47
N VAL A 153 -9.67 -3.26 -7.73
CA VAL A 153 -9.65 -1.87 -8.23
C VAL A 153 -8.88 -1.77 -9.55
N ARG A 154 -7.72 -2.42 -9.66
CA ARG A 154 -6.90 -2.41 -10.89
C ARG A 154 -7.63 -3.03 -12.09
N GLN A 155 -8.43 -4.08 -11.88
CA GLN A 155 -9.21 -4.72 -12.95
C GLN A 155 -10.40 -3.87 -13.42
N LEU A 156 -10.95 -3.05 -12.54
CA LEU A 156 -12.10 -2.19 -12.83
C LEU A 156 -11.71 -0.82 -13.38
N VAL A 157 -10.56 -0.28 -12.98
CA VAL A 157 -10.08 1.00 -13.46
C VAL A 157 -9.54 0.88 -14.88
N THR A 158 -9.77 1.91 -15.71
CA THR A 158 -9.24 1.94 -17.07
C THR A 158 -7.69 1.94 -17.05
N PRO A 159 -7.04 1.04 -17.80
CA PRO A 159 -5.58 0.99 -17.90
C PRO A 159 -4.99 2.34 -18.32
N GLY A 160 -3.83 2.71 -17.75
CA GLY A 160 -3.11 3.94 -18.08
C GLY A 160 -3.57 5.20 -17.35
N THR A 161 -4.67 5.15 -16.57
CA THR A 161 -5.04 6.26 -15.68
C THR A 161 -4.11 6.36 -14.47
N GLN A 162 -4.01 7.55 -13.85
CA GLN A 162 -3.20 7.73 -12.64
C GLN A 162 -3.62 6.75 -11.53
N ARG A 163 -4.93 6.60 -11.30
CA ARG A 163 -5.46 5.68 -10.29
C ARG A 163 -5.09 4.21 -10.54
N HIS A 164 -4.98 3.80 -11.81
CA HIS A 164 -4.48 2.46 -12.15
C HIS A 164 -3.01 2.28 -11.74
N LEU A 165 -2.17 3.30 -11.96
CA LEU A 165 -0.77 3.27 -11.51
C LEU A 165 -0.67 3.27 -9.98
N ASP A 166 -1.41 4.14 -9.29
CA ASP A 166 -1.40 4.23 -7.84
C ASP A 166 -1.77 2.87 -7.22
N ALA A 167 -2.84 2.23 -7.73
CA ALA A 167 -3.25 0.92 -7.29
C ALA A 167 -2.21 -0.17 -7.59
N SER A 168 -1.54 -0.09 -8.74
CA SER A 168 -0.49 -1.05 -9.12
C SER A 168 0.74 -0.94 -8.22
N TRP A 169 1.18 0.29 -7.89
CA TRP A 169 2.27 0.51 -6.93
C TRP A 169 1.90 0.02 -5.53
N GLY A 170 0.71 0.36 -5.03
CA GLY A 170 0.25 -0.08 -3.71
C GLY A 170 0.14 -1.60 -3.61
N ARG A 171 -0.33 -2.26 -4.68
CA ARG A 171 -0.43 -3.72 -4.71
C ARG A 171 0.95 -4.37 -4.72
N LEU A 172 1.87 -3.91 -5.58
CA LEU A 172 3.25 -4.39 -5.61
C LEU A 172 3.93 -4.26 -4.24
N ALA A 173 3.79 -3.09 -3.59
CA ALA A 173 4.34 -2.89 -2.26
C ALA A 173 3.72 -3.83 -1.21
N SER A 174 2.40 -4.07 -1.30
CA SER A 174 1.69 -5.01 -0.42
C SER A 174 2.21 -6.46 -0.60
N GLU A 175 2.35 -6.94 -1.84
CA GLU A 175 2.84 -8.29 -2.13
C GLU A 175 4.31 -8.48 -1.69
N ILE A 176 5.16 -7.47 -1.85
CA ILE A 176 6.54 -7.50 -1.35
C ILE A 176 6.56 -7.62 0.19
N LEU A 177 5.71 -6.86 0.89
CA LEU A 177 5.63 -6.88 2.36
C LEU A 177 5.09 -8.20 2.91
N VAL A 178 4.23 -8.89 2.14
CA VAL A 178 3.76 -10.26 2.45
C VAL A 178 4.76 -11.34 2.02
N GLN A 179 5.82 -10.97 1.27
CA GLN A 179 6.84 -11.88 0.71
C GLN A 179 6.29 -12.86 -0.33
N ASN A 180 5.26 -12.44 -1.06
CA ASN A 180 4.67 -13.22 -2.14
C ASN A 180 5.33 -12.86 -3.48
N TRP A 181 6.50 -13.45 -3.73
CA TRP A 181 7.37 -13.05 -4.84
C TRP A 181 6.80 -13.37 -6.22
N ASP A 182 6.00 -14.43 -6.34
CA ASP A 182 5.40 -14.84 -7.62
C ASP A 182 4.38 -13.80 -8.11
N GLU A 183 3.43 -13.40 -7.25
CA GLU A 183 2.46 -12.35 -7.59
C GLU A 183 3.14 -10.97 -7.69
N ALA A 184 4.16 -10.68 -6.87
CA ALA A 184 4.92 -9.44 -6.95
C ALA A 184 5.65 -9.30 -8.30
N LEU A 185 6.20 -10.38 -8.85
CA LEU A 185 6.84 -10.38 -10.16
C LEU A 185 5.82 -10.10 -11.27
N GLU A 186 4.67 -10.77 -11.24
CA GLU A 186 3.59 -10.53 -12.19
C GLU A 186 3.08 -9.07 -12.12
N ASP A 187 2.96 -8.52 -10.91
CA ASP A 187 2.54 -7.13 -10.71
C ASP A 187 3.60 -6.12 -11.16
N LEU A 188 4.90 -6.45 -11.03
CA LEU A 188 5.99 -5.64 -11.54
C LEU A 188 5.99 -5.57 -13.08
N GLU A 189 5.77 -6.70 -13.76
CA GLU A 189 5.67 -6.75 -15.22
C GLU A 189 4.50 -5.88 -15.72
N LYS A 190 3.32 -6.04 -15.12
CA LYS A 190 2.13 -5.23 -15.46
C LYS A 190 2.33 -3.75 -15.19
N LEU A 191 3.01 -3.40 -14.10
CA LEU A 191 3.30 -2.03 -13.76
C LEU A 191 4.29 -1.41 -14.75
N LYS A 192 5.31 -2.17 -15.16
CA LYS A 192 6.25 -1.75 -16.20
C LYS A 192 5.51 -1.45 -17.50
N ASP A 193 4.65 -2.36 -17.96
CA ASP A 193 3.85 -2.17 -19.17
C ASP A 193 2.96 -0.92 -19.06
N ALA A 194 2.32 -0.70 -17.91
CA ALA A 194 1.49 0.48 -17.68
C ALA A 194 2.29 1.80 -17.69
N ILE A 195 3.54 1.79 -17.22
CA ILE A 195 4.44 2.95 -17.27
C ILE A 195 4.93 3.21 -18.69
N ASP A 196 5.31 2.16 -19.41
CA ASP A 196 5.80 2.28 -20.78
C ASP A 196 4.70 2.83 -21.71
N CYS A 197 3.45 2.36 -21.56
CA CYS A 197 2.31 2.92 -22.28
C CYS A 197 2.04 4.41 -21.97
N GLN A 198 2.30 4.90 -20.76
CA GLN A 198 2.18 6.33 -20.46
C GLN A 198 3.31 7.17 -21.06
N ASN A 199 4.49 6.58 -21.27
CA ASN A 199 5.67 7.28 -21.77
C ASN A 199 5.65 7.46 -23.29
N GLU A 200 4.98 6.58 -24.04
CA GLU A 200 4.75 6.77 -25.48
C GLU A 200 3.93 8.05 -25.77
N ASP A 201 2.98 8.41 -24.89
CA ASP A 201 2.25 9.69 -24.95
C ASP A 201 3.09 10.89 -24.45
N ARG A 202 4.22 10.65 -23.75
CA ARG A 202 5.07 11.67 -23.09
C ARG A 202 6.49 11.77 -23.65
N VAL A 203 6.72 11.43 -24.91
CA VAL A 203 8.04 11.60 -25.57
C VAL A 203 8.50 13.08 -25.66
N SER A 204 7.75 14.06 -25.13
CA SER A 204 8.17 15.47 -25.12
C SER A 204 8.80 16.00 -23.82
N ILE A 205 8.80 15.31 -22.66
CA ILE A 205 9.40 15.89 -21.45
C ILE A 205 10.12 14.82 -20.60
N VAL A 206 11.40 14.62 -20.91
CA VAL A 206 12.37 13.87 -20.10
C VAL A 206 12.65 14.64 -18.81
N SER A 207 12.10 14.21 -17.67
CA SER A 207 12.60 14.45 -16.29
C SER A 207 11.74 13.81 -15.17
N LEU A 208 10.68 13.02 -15.46
CA LEU A 208 9.65 12.71 -14.45
C LEU A 208 9.81 11.41 -13.64
N PHE A 209 10.91 10.66 -13.78
CA PHE A 209 11.07 9.38 -13.08
C PHE A 209 11.18 9.52 -11.55
N CYS A 210 11.75 10.62 -11.05
CA CYS A 210 11.89 10.85 -9.60
C CYS A 210 10.70 11.57 -8.95
N ILE A 211 9.85 12.24 -9.72
CA ILE A 211 8.73 13.04 -9.18
C ILE A 211 7.48 12.17 -9.02
N MET A 212 7.26 11.20 -9.91
CA MET A 212 6.08 10.33 -9.86
C MET A 212 6.09 9.42 -8.63
N PHE A 213 7.23 8.82 -8.26
CA PHE A 213 7.27 7.94 -7.08
C PHE A 213 6.93 8.69 -5.79
N LYS A 214 7.40 9.93 -5.63
CA LYS A 214 7.07 10.78 -4.46
C LYS A 214 5.63 11.30 -4.46
N ASN A 215 5.10 11.78 -5.59
CA ASN A 215 3.76 12.36 -5.63
C ASN A 215 2.65 11.29 -5.60
N THR A 216 2.91 10.12 -6.16
CA THR A 216 1.95 9.01 -6.19
C THR A 216 1.81 8.37 -4.80
N LEU A 217 2.92 8.11 -4.11
CA LEU A 217 2.90 7.65 -2.72
C LEU A 217 2.45 8.74 -1.74
N SER A 218 2.73 10.03 -1.99
CA SER A 218 2.21 11.11 -1.14
C SER A 218 0.69 11.25 -1.25
N ASN A 219 0.09 10.98 -2.41
CA ASN A 219 -1.36 10.93 -2.56
C ASN A 219 -1.97 9.64 -2.00
N PHE A 220 -1.16 8.61 -1.73
CA PHE A 220 -1.57 7.34 -1.11
C PHE A 220 -1.24 7.26 0.40
N CYS A 221 -0.41 8.14 0.96
CA CYS A 221 0.00 8.12 2.38
C CYS A 221 -0.12 9.47 3.11
N LEU A 222 -1.00 10.37 2.65
CA LEU A 222 -1.51 11.53 3.40
C LEU A 222 -2.82 11.26 4.17
#